data_AF-A0A2W7K234-F1
#
_entry.id   AF-A0A2W7K234-F1
#
_cell.length_a   1.000
_cell.length_b   1.000
_cell.length_c   1.000
_cell.angle_alpha   90.00
_cell.angle_beta   90.00
_cell.angle_gamma   90.00
#
_symmetry.space_group_name_H-M   'P 1'
#
loop_
_entity.id
_entity.type
_entity.pdbx_description
1 polymer ?
#
loop_
_entity_poly.entity_id
_entity_poly.type
_entity_poly.pdbx_seq_one_letter_code
_entity_poly.pdbx_strand_id
1 'polypeptide(L)'
;MFKATPNPPATDDVSPYDPLDPKKLNEAAERALDHYLKPSDTKPPRKPSTIYTVAPDINIEELLTNACESFTSAKVIASDCAGFLEGPQRNTILGVAQLIMFGELAVSRALDSLELKANPVL
;
A
#
# COMPACT_ATOMS: atom_id res chain seq x y z
N MET A 1 11.35 81.15 -21.09
CA MET A 1 10.18 80.62 -20.36
C MET A 1 10.62 79.39 -19.60
N PHE A 2 10.71 79.48 -18.27
CA PHE A 2 10.97 78.31 -17.42
C PHE A 2 9.63 77.64 -17.11
N LYS A 3 9.47 76.36 -17.46
CA LYS A 3 8.36 75.55 -16.93
C LYS A 3 8.74 75.14 -15.52
N ALA A 4 8.04 75.64 -14.51
CA ALA A 4 8.11 75.08 -13.17
C ALA A 4 7.41 73.72 -13.21
N THR A 5 8.17 72.64 -13.06
CA THR A 5 7.62 71.29 -12.93
C THR A 5 7.07 71.15 -11.50
N PRO A 6 5.78 70.82 -11.30
CA PRO A 6 5.24 70.59 -9.96
C PRO A 6 5.83 69.29 -9.41
N ASN A 7 6.22 69.28 -8.13
CA ASN A 7 6.60 68.03 -7.46
C ASN A 7 5.37 67.11 -7.35
N PRO A 8 5.52 65.78 -7.54
CA PRO A 8 4.43 64.83 -7.37
C PRO A 8 4.07 64.69 -5.87
N PRO A 9 2.79 64.40 -5.54
CA PRO A 9 2.38 64.21 -4.15
C PRO A 9 3.00 62.93 -3.59
N ALA A 10 3.27 62.92 -2.28
CA ALA A 10 3.80 61.75 -1.59
C ALA A 10 2.81 60.58 -1.70
N THR A 11 3.28 59.45 -2.24
CA THR A 11 2.55 58.20 -2.23
C THR A 11 2.57 57.62 -0.82
N ASP A 12 1.42 57.61 -0.15
CA ASP A 12 1.23 56.79 1.04
C ASP A 12 1.37 55.32 0.61
N ASP A 13 2.36 54.66 1.20
CA ASP A 13 2.73 53.27 0.93
C ASP A 13 1.71 52.32 1.60
N VAL A 14 0.46 52.35 1.11
CA VAL A 14 -0.60 51.45 1.59
C VAL A 14 -0.46 50.13 0.86
N SER A 15 0.55 49.34 1.25
CA SER A 15 0.57 47.92 0.92
C SER A 15 -0.68 47.26 1.52
N PRO A 16 -1.54 46.57 0.73
CA PRO A 16 -2.77 45.94 1.24
C PRO A 16 -2.55 44.82 2.26
N TYR A 17 -1.28 44.47 2.51
CA TYR A 17 -0.89 43.39 3.40
C TYR A 17 -0.59 43.95 4.78
N ASP A 18 -1.35 43.45 5.76
CA ASP A 18 -1.04 43.54 7.17
C ASP A 18 0.47 43.22 7.37
N PRO A 19 1.22 44.00 8.16
CA PRO A 19 2.64 43.74 8.37
C PRO A 19 2.85 42.29 8.79
N LEU A 20 3.79 41.62 8.12
CA LEU A 20 4.09 40.21 8.32
C LEU A 20 4.34 39.92 9.81
N ASP A 21 3.36 39.31 10.48
CA ASP A 21 3.50 38.88 11.87
C ASP A 21 4.39 37.63 11.90
N PRO A 22 5.59 37.71 12.50
CA PRO A 22 6.52 36.57 12.54
C PRO A 22 5.93 35.36 13.26
N LYS A 23 4.98 35.54 14.19
CA LYS A 23 4.32 34.41 14.87
C LYS A 23 3.40 33.65 13.91
N LYS A 24 2.66 34.36 13.06
CA LYS A 24 1.80 33.74 12.05
C LYS A 24 2.61 32.99 11.00
N LEU A 25 3.79 33.51 10.65
CA LEU A 25 4.72 32.82 9.75
C LEU A 25 5.27 31.53 10.37
N ASN A 26 5.66 31.55 11.64
CA ASN A 26 6.12 30.36 12.35
C ASN A 26 5.02 29.30 12.44
N GLU A 27 3.80 29.70 12.77
CA GLU A 27 2.65 28.80 12.84
C GLU A 27 2.32 28.18 11.47
N ALA A 28 2.38 28.99 10.39
CA ALA A 28 2.18 28.50 9.03
C ALA A 28 3.29 27.51 8.61
N ALA A 29 4.53 27.77 9.01
CA ALA A 29 5.66 26.88 8.74
C ALA A 29 5.51 25.55 9.49
N GLU A 30 5.16 25.57 10.78
CA GLU A 30 4.90 24.37 11.57
C GLU A 30 3.72 23.56 11.00
N ARG A 31 2.64 24.22 10.57
CA ARG A 31 1.49 23.57 9.93
C ARG A 31 1.86 22.92 8.59
N ALA A 32 2.71 23.57 7.80
CA ALA A 32 3.21 23.01 6.55
C ALA A 32 4.13 21.81 6.80
N LEU A 33 5.04 21.91 7.77
CA LEU A 33 5.91 20.81 8.17
C LEU A 33 5.10 19.61 8.67
N ASP A 34 4.10 19.83 9.52
CA ASP A 34 3.22 18.78 10.02
C ASP A 34 2.44 18.10 8.89
N HIS A 35 1.96 18.86 7.89
CA HIS A 35 1.24 18.31 6.76
C HIS A 35 2.09 17.33 5.91
N TYR A 36 3.37 17.61 5.73
CA TYR A 36 4.26 16.79 4.89
C TYR A 36 5.05 15.74 5.66
N LEU A 37 5.39 16.01 6.93
CA LEU A 37 6.30 15.17 7.72
C LEU A 37 5.56 14.26 8.71
N LYS A 38 4.30 14.56 9.05
CA LYS A 38 3.46 13.68 9.88
C LYS A 38 2.37 13.08 8.99
N PRO A 39 2.60 11.90 8.39
CA PRO A 39 1.52 11.19 7.72
C PRO A 39 0.43 10.94 8.76
N SER A 40 -0.71 11.62 8.61
CA SER A 40 -1.87 11.33 9.43
C SER A 40 -2.36 9.96 8.96
N ASP A 41 -1.98 8.89 9.66
CA ASP A 41 -2.55 7.56 9.49
C ASP A 41 -4.01 7.59 9.98
N THR A 42 -4.87 8.27 9.23
CA THR A 42 -6.31 8.41 9.50
C THR A 42 -7.10 7.26 8.88
N LYS A 43 -6.44 6.29 8.27
CA LYS A 43 -7.12 5.08 7.81
C LYS A 43 -7.45 4.24 9.03
N PRO A 44 -8.74 4.01 9.34
CA PRO A 44 -9.09 3.11 10.42
C PRO A 44 -8.48 1.73 10.13
N PRO A 45 -7.97 1.02 11.16
CA PRO A 45 -7.42 -0.31 10.97
C PRO A 45 -8.47 -1.18 10.28
N ARG A 46 -8.06 -1.84 9.20
CA ARG A 46 -8.94 -2.70 8.42
C ARG A 46 -9.52 -3.77 9.34
N LYS A 47 -10.83 -3.74 9.58
CA LYS A 47 -11.53 -4.84 10.24
C LYS A 47 -11.61 -6.01 9.26
N PRO A 48 -10.98 -7.16 9.55
CA PRO A 48 -11.16 -8.35 8.71
C PRO A 48 -12.64 -8.74 8.70
N SER A 49 -13.14 -9.22 7.56
CA SER A 49 -14.46 -9.83 7.52
C SER A 49 -14.46 -11.09 8.38
N THR A 50 -15.49 -11.28 9.19
CA THR A 50 -15.69 -12.49 10.00
C THR A 50 -16.61 -13.50 9.32
N ILE A 51 -17.03 -13.23 8.07
CA ILE A 51 -17.93 -14.13 7.30
C ILE A 51 -17.23 -15.47 6.99
N TYR A 52 -15.90 -15.46 6.86
CA TYR A 52 -15.08 -16.65 6.67
C TYR A 52 -14.01 -16.71 7.76
N THR A 53 -13.97 -17.83 8.49
CA THR A 53 -12.96 -18.11 9.51
C THR A 53 -12.46 -19.53 9.35
N VAL A 54 -11.19 -19.78 9.68
CA VAL A 54 -10.68 -21.14 9.86
C VAL A 54 -11.23 -21.67 11.17
N ALA A 55 -11.68 -22.93 11.18
CA ALA A 55 -12.18 -23.58 12.40
C ALA A 55 -11.04 -23.73 13.43
N PRO A 56 -11.30 -23.48 14.73
CA PRO A 56 -10.24 -23.40 15.75
C PRO A 56 -9.60 -24.76 16.08
N ASP A 57 -10.25 -25.86 15.74
CA ASP A 57 -9.89 -27.24 16.04
C ASP A 57 -9.24 -27.97 14.85
N ILE A 58 -9.03 -27.28 13.73
CA ILE A 58 -8.43 -27.88 12.54
C ILE A 58 -6.93 -28.14 12.75
N ASN A 59 -6.47 -29.32 12.30
CA ASN A 59 -5.05 -29.65 12.37
C ASN A 59 -4.26 -28.77 11.39
N ILE A 60 -3.04 -28.37 11.79
CA ILE A 60 -2.13 -27.62 10.91
C ILE A 60 -1.82 -28.39 9.62
N GLU A 61 -1.72 -29.72 9.67
CA GLU A 61 -1.51 -30.55 8.49
C GLU A 61 -2.69 -30.42 7.50
N GLU A 62 -3.91 -30.58 8.00
CA GLU A 62 -5.15 -30.41 7.22
C GLU A 62 -5.27 -29.00 6.64
N LEU A 63 -4.93 -27.97 7.44
CA LEU A 63 -4.93 -26.58 7.00
C LEU A 63 -3.93 -26.33 5.86
N LEU A 64 -2.71 -26.89 5.97
CA LEU A 64 -1.67 -26.75 4.95
C LEU A 64 -2.01 -27.55 3.69
N THR A 65 -2.59 -28.74 3.81
CA THR A 65 -3.09 -29.52 2.67
C THR A 65 -4.18 -28.76 1.91
N ASN A 66 -5.19 -28.23 2.61
CA ASN A 66 -6.23 -27.41 2.00
C ASN A 66 -5.65 -26.12 1.35
N ALA A 67 -4.64 -25.50 1.97
CA ALA A 67 -3.95 -24.35 1.38
C ALA A 67 -3.21 -24.73 0.10
N CYS A 68 -2.54 -25.89 0.08
CA CYS A 68 -1.87 -26.42 -1.12
C CYS A 68 -2.86 -26.60 -2.27
N GLU A 69 -3.97 -27.30 -2.02
CA GLU A 69 -5.04 -27.49 -3.02
C GLU A 69 -5.62 -26.17 -3.53
N SER A 70 -5.82 -25.20 -2.62
CA SER A 70 -6.28 -23.86 -2.96
C SER A 70 -5.29 -23.12 -3.87
N PHE A 71 -3.98 -23.24 -3.61
CA PHE A 71 -2.95 -22.65 -4.48
C PHE A 71 -2.86 -23.34 -5.83
N THR A 72 -2.93 -24.67 -5.88
CA THR A 72 -2.99 -25.40 -7.15
C THR A 72 -4.20 -24.95 -7.98
N SER A 73 -5.37 -24.82 -7.36
CA SER A 73 -6.59 -24.32 -8.01
C SER A 73 -6.42 -22.88 -8.52
N ALA A 74 -5.92 -21.98 -7.68
CA ALA A 74 -5.69 -20.58 -8.05
C ALA A 74 -4.69 -20.44 -9.20
N LYS A 75 -3.63 -21.26 -9.22
CA LYS A 75 -2.64 -21.31 -10.30
C LYS A 75 -3.26 -21.80 -11.61
N VAL A 76 -4.12 -22.81 -11.57
CA VAL A 76 -4.87 -23.28 -12.75
C VAL A 76 -5.75 -22.16 -13.29
N ILE A 77 -6.52 -21.49 -12.42
CA ILE A 77 -7.38 -20.36 -12.82
C ILE A 77 -6.56 -19.24 -13.44
N ALA A 78 -5.45 -18.84 -12.81
CA ALA A 78 -4.56 -17.81 -13.34
C ALA A 78 -3.99 -18.22 -14.70
N SER A 79 -3.57 -19.47 -14.86
CA SER A 79 -3.00 -19.97 -16.12
C SER A 79 -4.04 -20.04 -17.24
N ASP A 80 -5.26 -20.46 -16.93
CA ASP A 80 -6.40 -20.48 -17.86
C ASP A 80 -6.77 -19.05 -18.28
N CYS A 81 -6.84 -18.12 -17.32
CA CYS A 81 -7.02 -16.68 -17.57
C CYS A 81 -5.93 -16.13 -18.52
N ALA A 82 -4.68 -16.58 -18.39
CA ALA A 82 -3.60 -16.18 -19.29
C ALA A 82 -3.86 -16.60 -20.75
N GLY A 83 -4.63 -17.67 -20.96
CA GLY A 83 -5.03 -18.16 -22.28
C GLY A 83 -5.99 -17.22 -23.02
N PHE A 84 -6.75 -16.40 -22.30
CA PHE A 84 -7.70 -15.43 -22.87
C PHE A 84 -7.10 -14.02 -23.03
N LEU A 85 -5.87 -13.79 -22.60
CA LEU A 85 -5.21 -12.48 -22.62
C LEU A 85 -4.07 -12.46 -23.64
N GLU A 86 -3.74 -11.26 -24.14
CA GLU A 86 -2.64 -11.04 -25.07
C GLU A 86 -1.64 -9.99 -24.56
N GLY A 87 -0.46 -9.96 -25.17
CA GLY A 87 0.55 -8.94 -24.93
C GLY A 87 0.98 -8.84 -23.45
N PRO A 88 1.23 -7.62 -22.94
CA PRO A 88 1.73 -7.43 -21.58
C PRO A 88 0.81 -7.98 -20.47
N GLN A 89 -0.51 -7.96 -20.67
CA GLN A 89 -1.47 -8.42 -19.66
C GLN A 89 -1.38 -9.93 -19.42
N ARG A 90 -1.16 -10.70 -20.50
CA ARG A 90 -0.86 -12.13 -20.40
C ARG A 90 0.37 -12.38 -19.54
N ASN A 91 1.44 -11.61 -19.76
CA ASN A 91 2.67 -11.73 -18.98
C ASN A 91 2.45 -11.39 -17.50
N THR A 92 1.63 -10.37 -17.20
CA THR A 92 1.26 -10.03 -15.82
C THR A 92 0.58 -11.20 -15.13
N ILE A 93 -0.42 -11.83 -15.76
CA ILE A 93 -1.14 -12.95 -15.17
C ILE A 93 -0.27 -14.21 -15.06
N LEU A 94 0.61 -14.48 -16.03
CA LEU A 94 1.60 -15.55 -15.89
C LEU A 94 2.55 -15.30 -14.72
N GLY A 95 2.94 -14.03 -14.49
CA GLY A 95 3.69 -13.63 -13.29
C GLY A 95 2.93 -13.91 -11.99
N VAL A 96 1.63 -13.64 -11.95
CA VAL A 96 0.77 -13.99 -10.80
C VAL A 96 0.74 -15.51 -10.59
N ALA A 97 0.54 -16.31 -11.65
CA ALA A 97 0.58 -17.77 -11.56
C ALA A 97 1.92 -18.29 -11.01
N GLN A 98 3.03 -17.64 -11.38
CA GLN A 98 4.36 -17.95 -10.86
C GLN A 98 4.52 -17.60 -9.37
N LEU A 99 3.99 -16.47 -8.92
CA LEU A 99 3.98 -16.12 -7.49
C LEU A 99 3.14 -17.10 -6.66
N ILE A 100 1.99 -17.55 -7.19
CA ILE A 100 1.16 -18.58 -6.55
C ILE A 100 1.95 -19.89 -6.42
N MET A 101 2.66 -20.30 -7.47
CA MET A 101 3.52 -21.49 -7.45
C MET A 101 4.59 -21.43 -6.35
N PHE A 102 5.18 -20.26 -6.07
CA PHE A 102 6.12 -20.11 -4.96
C PHE A 102 5.46 -20.32 -3.60
N GLY A 103 4.22 -19.86 -3.43
CA GLY A 103 3.41 -20.12 -2.24
C GLY A 103 3.09 -21.61 -2.07
N GLU A 104 2.67 -22.26 -3.15
CA GLU A 104 2.42 -23.72 -3.21
C GLU A 104 3.67 -24.48 -2.73
N LEU A 105 4.84 -24.20 -3.30
CA LEU A 105 6.10 -24.86 -2.93
C LEU A 105 6.49 -24.64 -1.46
N ALA A 106 6.32 -23.42 -0.94
CA ALA A 106 6.60 -23.12 0.46
C ALA A 106 5.69 -23.89 1.42
N VAL A 107 4.40 -24.02 1.08
CA VAL A 107 3.43 -24.79 1.86
C VAL A 107 3.72 -26.29 1.79
N SER A 108 4.00 -26.84 0.60
CA SER A 108 4.39 -28.25 0.46
C SER A 108 5.62 -28.56 1.31
N ARG A 109 6.64 -27.68 1.29
CA ARG A 109 7.85 -27.88 2.10
C ARG A 109 7.57 -27.81 3.62
N ALA A 110 6.61 -26.99 4.03
CA ALA A 110 6.17 -26.92 5.41
C ALA A 110 5.45 -28.21 5.83
N LEU A 111 4.59 -28.76 4.97
CA LEU A 111 3.90 -30.03 5.18
C LEU A 111 4.90 -31.20 5.32
N ASP A 112 5.85 -31.33 4.37
CA ASP A 112 6.91 -32.35 4.42
C ASP A 112 7.69 -32.30 5.75
N SER A 113 7.94 -31.09 6.26
CA SER A 113 8.67 -30.91 7.52
C SER A 113 7.88 -31.39 8.74
N LEU A 114 6.55 -31.30 8.69
CA LEU A 114 5.67 -31.81 9.74
C LEU A 114 5.61 -33.34 9.71
N GLU A 115 5.52 -33.94 8.52
CA GLU A 115 5.53 -35.39 8.35
C GLU A 115 6.84 -36.01 8.87
N LEU A 116 7.99 -35.41 8.54
CA LEU A 116 9.29 -35.85 9.05
C LEU A 116 9.40 -35.74 10.57
N LYS A 117 8.81 -34.70 11.17
CA LYS A 117 8.77 -34.54 12.62
C LYS A 117 7.86 -35.58 13.29
N ALA A 118 6.76 -35.96 12.62
CA ALA A 118 5.85 -36.99 13.09
C ALA A 118 6.47 -38.39 12.97
N ASN A 119 7.43 -38.59 12.07
CA ASN A 119 8.03 -39.88 11.77
C ASN A 119 9.59 -39.84 11.78
N PRO A 120 10.23 -39.76 12.96
CA PRO A 120 11.66 -39.47 13.08
C PRO A 120 12.62 -40.64 12.75
N VAL A 121 12.16 -41.74 12.14
CA VAL A 121 12.93 -42.98 11.95
C VAL A 121 12.97 -43.45 10.48
N LEU A 122 12.89 -42.52 9.52
CA LEU A 122 13.41 -42.70 8.16
C LEU A 122 14.53 -41.69 7.92
#